data_AF-A0A561U2T2-F1
#
_entry.id   AF-A0A561U2T2-F1
#
_cell.length_a   1.000
_cell.length_b   1.000
_cell.length_c   1.000
_cell.angle_alpha   90.00
_cell.angle_beta   90.00
_cell.angle_gamma   90.00
#
_symmetry.space_group_name_H-M   'P 1'
#
loop_
_entity.id
_entity.type
_entity.pdbx_description
1 polymer ?
#
loop_
_entity_poly.entity_id
_entity_poly.type
_entity_poly.pdbx_seq_one_letter_code
_entity_poly.pdbx_strand_id
1 'polypeptide(L)'
;MTAENLSRRELLRRGATGAGLLAAGALLPGTAFARSGRPVLTHGVQLGDPRPDGAVVWTRADRPSRMFVEISAREDFRDALRVPGPALTPDTDGTGELRLSGLPAGHEVHYRVTAEDLDGRVVSEGLTGSFRTVPQDRSDVRFLWSGDVVGQGWGINPDIGGMTIYRAMADREPDFFLHSGDTVYADGPVEESVTLPDGRVWRNVVTPEKSKVAETLAEYRGQFAYNLLDENVRAFAARVPQLIQWDDHEVTNNWYPGEILDDDDYTEKRVDVLAQRAFQAFHEWQPIRRQDAVDGRVYRKVSHGPLLDVFVLDMRSYRDPNSAGTAPERILGDEQARWLVRELSASRATWKVIASDMPIGVIVPDGDKIEGVANGLPGAPNGRESELARVLQEISRRQVRNVVWLTADVHYSAAINYSPQRAAFTGFDEFWEFVSGPLNAGAFGPNELDPTFGPEMAFVSAPARQGASPMEGFQHFGEVTIDGATGRLTVDLRDQQGTSLWSKTLDPR
;
A
#
# COMPACT_ATOMS: atom_id res chain seq x y z
N MET A 1 -72.27 31.95 31.38
CA MET A 1 -72.30 30.48 31.43
C MET A 1 -71.28 29.93 30.45
N THR A 2 -70.19 29.49 31.07
CA THR A 2 -69.10 28.59 30.66
C THR A 2 -69.20 27.86 29.31
N ALA A 3 -68.10 27.98 28.55
CA ALA A 3 -67.65 27.00 27.57
C ALA A 3 -67.08 25.76 28.28
N GLU A 4 -67.23 24.58 27.66
CA GLU A 4 -66.37 23.42 27.93
C GLU A 4 -66.24 22.48 26.72
N ASN A 5 -65.05 21.90 26.62
CA ASN A 5 -64.45 21.15 25.52
C ASN A 5 -64.94 19.71 25.43
N LEU A 6 -65.00 19.14 24.21
CA LEU A 6 -64.78 17.71 23.97
C LEU A 6 -63.78 17.49 22.83
N SER A 7 -62.97 16.45 23.00
CA SER A 7 -61.54 16.41 22.65
C SER A 7 -61.16 15.88 21.26
N ARG A 8 -59.97 16.26 20.79
CA ARG A 8 -59.28 15.81 19.55
C ARG A 8 -58.96 14.30 19.46
N ARG A 9 -59.40 13.46 20.41
CA ARG A 9 -58.98 12.05 20.50
C ARG A 9 -59.91 11.02 19.85
N GLU A 10 -61.05 11.43 19.29
CA GLU A 10 -62.02 10.49 18.67
C GLU A 10 -62.06 10.50 17.13
N LEU A 11 -61.44 11.46 16.44
CA LEU A 11 -61.57 11.58 14.97
C LEU A 11 -60.49 10.84 14.16
N LEU A 12 -59.55 10.14 14.78
CA LEU A 12 -58.45 9.45 14.08
C LEU A 12 -58.59 7.92 14.01
N ARG A 13 -59.81 7.38 14.17
CA ARG A 13 -60.02 5.92 14.19
C ARG A 13 -60.89 5.32 13.08
N ARG A 14 -61.24 6.04 12.01
CA ARG A 14 -62.00 5.45 10.89
C ARG A 14 -61.60 6.00 9.54
N GLY A 15 -61.24 5.10 8.62
CA GLY A 15 -61.42 5.31 7.18
C GLY A 15 -60.13 5.35 6.35
N ALA A 16 -59.57 4.17 6.07
CA ALA A 16 -58.74 3.96 4.89
C ALA A 16 -59.61 3.85 3.63
N THR A 17 -59.07 4.32 2.49
CA THR A 17 -59.44 4.21 1.06
C THR A 17 -59.44 5.62 0.44
N GLY A 18 -58.73 5.99 -0.62
CA GLY A 18 -57.91 5.29 -1.60
C GLY A 18 -57.96 6.12 -2.90
N ALA A 19 -56.79 6.38 -3.50
CA ALA A 19 -56.52 6.92 -4.85
C ALA A 19 -56.64 8.44 -5.12
N GLY A 20 -55.54 9.01 -5.63
CA GLY A 20 -55.53 10.30 -6.34
C GLY A 20 -54.19 11.04 -6.30
N LEU A 21 -53.29 10.72 -7.25
CA LEU A 21 -51.99 11.35 -7.53
C LEU A 21 -51.94 12.89 -7.42
N LEU A 22 -50.97 13.41 -6.68
CA LEU A 22 -50.38 14.73 -6.91
C LEU A 22 -48.86 14.67 -6.72
N ALA A 23 -48.14 14.79 -7.84
CA ALA A 23 -46.73 15.14 -7.87
C ALA A 23 -46.59 16.64 -7.58
N ALA A 24 -45.98 16.98 -6.45
CA ALA A 24 -45.38 18.29 -6.21
C ALA A 24 -44.15 18.05 -5.33
N GLY A 25 -42.97 18.20 -5.92
CA GLY A 25 -41.70 18.11 -5.23
C GLY A 25 -41.60 19.17 -4.14
N ALA A 26 -41.65 18.72 -2.88
CA ALA A 26 -41.20 19.50 -1.75
C ALA A 26 -39.80 19.01 -1.38
N LEU A 27 -38.83 19.91 -1.51
CA LEU A 27 -37.52 19.84 -0.87
C LEU A 27 -37.73 19.57 0.62
N LEU A 28 -37.46 18.35 1.07
CA LEU A 28 -37.24 18.06 2.48
C LEU A 28 -35.72 18.03 2.70
N PRO A 29 -35.16 18.90 3.56
CA PRO A 29 -33.78 18.77 3.97
C PRO A 29 -33.66 17.41 4.66
N GLY A 30 -32.71 16.59 4.19
CA GLY A 30 -32.43 15.30 4.78
C GLY A 30 -32.23 15.47 6.28
N THR A 31 -33.15 14.91 7.05
CA THR A 31 -32.99 14.77 8.49
C THR A 31 -31.81 13.84 8.71
N ALA A 32 -30.64 14.42 8.95
CA ALA A 32 -29.54 13.71 9.56
C ALA A 32 -30.05 13.21 10.91
N PHE A 33 -30.39 11.91 10.98
CA PHE A 33 -30.55 11.26 12.27
C PHE A 33 -29.22 11.43 12.98
N ALA A 34 -29.18 12.34 13.96
CA ALA A 34 -28.07 12.42 14.89
C ALA A 34 -27.96 11.03 15.53
N ARG A 35 -26.94 10.26 15.12
CA ARG A 35 -26.62 8.99 15.77
C ARG A 35 -26.37 9.32 17.24
N SER A 36 -27.28 8.94 18.13
CA SER A 36 -27.08 9.08 19.57
C SER A 36 -25.82 8.31 19.96
N GLY A 37 -24.85 8.96 20.63
CA GLY A 37 -23.60 8.34 21.07
C GLY A 37 -22.35 9.12 20.65
N ARG A 38 -21.20 8.65 21.11
CA ARG A 38 -19.88 9.21 20.77
C ARG A 38 -19.44 8.84 19.34
N PRO A 39 -18.59 9.64 18.68
CA PRO A 39 -17.89 9.21 17.47
C PRO A 39 -17.16 7.88 17.70
N VAL A 40 -17.05 7.05 16.65
CA VAL A 40 -16.31 5.77 16.71
C VAL A 40 -15.20 5.80 15.66
N LEU A 41 -13.97 5.51 16.10
CA LEU A 41 -12.85 5.26 15.19
C LEU A 41 -12.95 3.81 14.69
N THR A 42 -13.30 3.64 13.42
CA THR A 42 -13.83 2.37 12.90
C THR A 42 -12.77 1.43 12.33
N HIS A 43 -11.69 1.97 11.77
CA HIS A 43 -10.69 1.22 11.00
C HIS A 43 -9.29 1.31 11.62
N GLY A 44 -9.24 1.52 12.94
CA GLY A 44 -7.97 1.60 13.65
C GLY A 44 -7.25 2.95 13.50
N VAL A 45 -5.95 2.89 13.76
CA VAL A 45 -5.00 3.97 13.52
C VAL A 45 -3.86 3.42 12.70
N GLN A 46 -3.29 4.23 11.82
CA GLN A 46 -2.16 3.83 10.98
C GLN A 46 -1.03 4.84 11.12
N LEU A 47 0.20 4.36 10.96
CA LEU A 47 1.41 5.16 10.90
C LEU A 47 2.01 5.16 9.50
N GLY A 48 2.52 6.31 9.07
CA GLY A 48 3.22 6.43 7.79
C GLY A 48 4.33 7.45 7.80
N ASP A 49 5.19 7.39 6.77
CA ASP A 49 6.29 8.31 6.51
C ASP A 49 7.07 8.75 7.78
N PRO A 50 7.76 7.81 8.47
CA PRO A 50 8.56 8.11 9.66
C PRO A 50 9.71 9.09 9.34
N ARG A 51 10.00 10.00 10.28
CA ARG A 51 11.00 11.06 10.16
C ARG A 51 11.73 11.30 11.47
N PRO A 52 12.84 12.05 11.45
CA PRO A 52 13.58 12.36 12.68
C PRO A 52 12.75 13.11 13.73
N ASP A 53 11.76 13.88 13.30
CA ASP A 53 10.95 14.70 14.18
C ASP A 53 9.50 14.22 14.36
N GLY A 54 9.14 13.02 13.87
CA GLY A 54 7.81 12.43 14.07
C GLY A 54 7.37 11.45 12.98
N ALA A 55 6.08 11.13 12.91
CA ALA A 55 5.47 10.34 11.84
C ALA A 55 4.14 10.95 11.38
N VAL A 56 3.53 10.40 10.33
CA VAL A 56 2.13 10.63 9.97
C VAL A 56 1.26 9.68 10.78
N VAL A 57 0.18 10.20 11.35
CA VAL A 57 -0.85 9.41 12.03
C VAL A 57 -2.16 9.57 11.26
N TRP A 58 -2.82 8.45 10.98
CA TRP A 58 -4.08 8.38 10.24
C TRP A 58 -5.17 7.71 11.08
N THR A 59 -6.43 8.11 10.88
CA THR A 59 -7.60 7.36 11.38
C THR A 59 -8.85 7.65 10.55
N ARG A 60 -9.93 6.90 10.80
CA ARG A 60 -11.27 7.13 10.23
C ARG A 60 -12.36 7.10 11.30
N ALA A 61 -13.20 8.13 11.32
CA ALA A 61 -14.39 8.19 12.16
C ALA A 61 -15.69 7.85 11.40
N ASP A 62 -16.68 7.30 12.11
CA ASP A 62 -18.00 6.93 11.56
C ASP A 62 -18.91 8.13 11.23
N ARG A 63 -18.50 9.34 11.63
CA ARG A 63 -19.29 10.57 11.54
C ARG A 63 -18.39 11.81 11.54
N PRO A 64 -18.92 12.98 11.12
CA PRO A 64 -18.20 14.24 11.20
C PRO A 64 -17.68 14.51 12.61
N SER A 65 -16.37 14.71 12.73
CA SER A 65 -15.69 14.88 14.02
C SER A 65 -14.35 15.61 13.84
N ARG A 66 -13.71 16.02 14.93
CA ARG A 66 -12.37 16.58 14.95
C ARG A 66 -11.39 15.53 15.49
N MET A 67 -10.33 15.25 14.73
CA MET A 67 -9.26 14.38 15.18
C MET A 67 -8.39 15.09 16.22
N PHE A 68 -7.97 14.36 17.26
CA PHE A 68 -6.93 14.77 18.19
C PHE A 68 -5.94 13.63 18.41
N VAL A 69 -4.66 13.98 18.55
CA VAL A 69 -3.59 13.03 18.86
C VAL A 69 -2.88 13.47 20.13
N GLU A 70 -2.90 12.63 21.15
CA GLU A 70 -2.05 12.77 22.32
C GLU A 70 -0.73 12.04 22.08
N ILE A 71 0.39 12.67 22.43
CA ILE A 71 1.74 12.16 22.21
C ILE A 71 2.47 12.13 23.54
N SER A 72 3.15 11.03 23.85
CA SER A 72 3.82 10.83 25.12
C SER A 72 5.10 10.01 24.96
N ALA A 73 6.11 10.30 25.77
CA ALA A 73 7.28 9.43 25.94
C ALA A 73 6.99 8.23 26.89
N ARG A 74 5.76 8.12 27.39
CA ARG A 74 5.31 7.15 28.38
C ARG A 74 4.01 6.50 27.92
N GLU A 75 3.93 5.18 28.05
CA GLU A 75 2.72 4.41 27.71
C GLU A 75 1.49 4.80 28.56
N ASP A 76 1.70 5.34 29.76
CA ASP A 76 0.62 5.81 30.64
C ASP A 76 0.05 7.19 30.28
N PHE A 77 0.57 7.83 29.22
CA PHE A 77 0.15 9.16 28.74
C PHE A 77 0.20 10.27 29.80
N ARG A 78 1.01 10.12 30.85
CA ARG A 78 1.29 11.25 31.76
C ARG A 78 2.04 12.34 31.01
N ASP A 79 1.60 13.58 31.22
CA ASP A 79 2.15 14.78 30.59
C ASP A 79 2.09 14.75 29.05
N ALA A 80 1.11 14.03 28.49
CA ALA A 80 0.94 13.91 27.05
C ALA A 80 0.65 15.28 26.39
N LEU A 81 1.29 15.52 25.26
CA LEU A 81 1.00 16.66 24.40
C LEU A 81 -0.20 16.35 23.52
N ARG A 82 -1.29 17.11 23.67
CA ARG A 82 -2.47 17.00 22.80
C ARG A 82 -2.33 17.92 21.58
N VAL A 83 -2.34 17.33 20.39
CA VAL A 83 -2.22 18.01 19.09
C VAL A 83 -3.55 17.92 18.35
N PRO A 84 -4.14 19.04 17.91
CA PRO A 84 -5.35 19.02 17.09
C PRO A 84 -5.04 18.56 15.67
N GLY A 85 -5.73 17.53 15.20
CA GLY A 85 -5.71 17.05 13.82
C GLY A 85 -6.71 17.78 12.91
N PRO A 86 -6.95 17.29 11.68
CA PRO A 86 -7.97 17.84 10.78
C PRO A 86 -9.40 17.51 11.26
N ALA A 87 -10.39 18.11 10.58
CA ALA A 87 -11.77 17.62 10.66
C ALA A 87 -11.91 16.36 9.81
N LEU A 88 -12.57 15.35 10.35
CA LEU A 88 -12.94 14.11 9.68
C LEU A 88 -14.31 14.34 9.06
N THR A 89 -14.41 14.33 7.73
CA THR A 89 -15.62 14.78 7.02
C THR A 89 -16.07 13.76 5.97
N PRO A 90 -17.36 13.76 5.56
CA PRO A 90 -17.82 12.85 4.50
C PRO A 90 -17.08 13.01 3.16
N ASP A 91 -16.53 14.18 2.89
CA ASP A 91 -15.77 14.46 1.65
C ASP A 91 -14.53 13.57 1.54
N THR A 92 -13.90 13.24 2.67
CA THR A 92 -12.75 12.32 2.79
C THR A 92 -13.17 10.94 3.31
N ASP A 93 -14.46 10.61 3.29
CA ASP A 93 -15.00 9.39 3.90
C ASP A 93 -14.69 9.23 5.39
N GLY A 94 -14.64 10.35 6.11
CA GLY A 94 -14.34 10.39 7.54
C GLY A 94 -12.89 10.05 7.89
N THR A 95 -12.01 9.91 6.89
CA THR A 95 -10.56 9.72 7.08
C THR A 95 -9.87 11.05 7.37
N GLY A 96 -8.73 10.99 8.03
CA GLY A 96 -7.88 12.15 8.24
C GLY A 96 -6.48 11.79 8.71
N GLU A 97 -5.54 12.65 8.32
CA GLU A 97 -4.12 12.50 8.61
C GLU A 97 -3.58 13.70 9.36
N LEU A 98 -2.70 13.43 10.32
CA LEU A 98 -1.94 14.43 11.04
C LEU A 98 -0.46 14.11 10.99
N ARG A 99 0.33 15.06 10.46
CA ARG A 99 1.78 15.03 10.57
C ARG A 99 2.19 15.48 11.97
N LEU A 100 2.71 14.56 12.77
CA LEU A 100 3.37 14.88 14.03
C LEU A 100 4.77 15.43 13.75
N SER A 101 5.18 16.51 14.40
CA SER A 101 6.49 17.14 14.19
C SER A 101 7.07 17.69 15.50
N GLY A 102 8.36 18.02 15.49
CA GLY A 102 9.05 18.59 16.64
C GLY A 102 9.38 17.58 17.77
N LEU A 103 9.30 16.28 17.49
CA LEU A 103 9.69 15.23 18.42
C LEU A 103 11.22 15.02 18.37
N PRO A 104 11.85 14.52 19.45
CA PRO A 104 13.27 14.20 19.43
C PRO A 104 13.53 12.95 18.58
N ALA A 105 14.66 12.93 17.86
CA ALA A 105 15.05 11.86 16.94
C ALA A 105 15.56 10.60 17.65
N GLY A 106 15.25 9.42 17.13
CA GLY A 106 15.68 8.13 17.70
C GLY A 106 14.96 7.71 18.98
N HIS A 107 13.82 8.34 19.31
CA HIS A 107 13.07 8.08 20.53
C HIS A 107 11.79 7.29 20.27
N GLU A 108 11.44 6.42 21.22
CA GLU A 108 10.11 5.81 21.27
C GLU A 108 9.05 6.85 21.64
N VAL A 109 7.93 6.80 20.92
CA VAL A 109 6.80 7.70 21.04
C VAL A 109 5.54 6.85 21.14
N HIS A 110 4.76 7.06 22.21
CA HIS A 110 3.41 6.53 22.33
C HIS A 110 2.41 7.59 21.88
N TYR A 111 1.38 7.18 21.15
CA TYR A 111 0.33 8.09 20.71
C TYR A 111 -1.07 7.51 20.97
N ARG A 112 -2.04 8.40 21.20
CA ARG A 112 -3.46 8.06 21.36
C ARG A 112 -4.29 8.96 20.48
N VAL A 113 -5.09 8.38 19.61
CA VAL A 113 -5.99 9.10 18.71
C VAL A 113 -7.41 9.07 19.25
N THR A 114 -8.07 10.21 19.24
CA THR A 114 -9.49 10.36 19.56
C THR A 114 -10.19 11.20 18.49
N ALA A 115 -11.50 11.00 18.36
CA ALA A 115 -12.39 11.85 17.59
C ALA A 115 -13.38 12.54 18.53
N GLU A 116 -13.40 13.86 18.49
CA GLU A 116 -14.34 14.71 19.24
C GLU A 116 -15.47 15.14 18.29
N ASP A 117 -16.73 15.14 18.72
CA ASP A 117 -17.81 15.71 17.91
C ASP A 117 -17.58 17.19 17.61
N LEU A 118 -18.20 17.70 16.54
CA LEU A 118 -17.95 19.07 16.08
C LEU A 118 -18.43 20.16 17.04
N ASP A 119 -19.31 19.83 18.00
CA ASP A 119 -19.75 20.72 19.08
C ASP A 119 -18.95 20.54 20.39
N GLY A 120 -17.96 19.64 20.43
CA GLY A 120 -16.97 19.51 21.50
C GLY A 120 -17.48 18.88 22.79
N ARG A 121 -18.59 18.15 22.74
CA ARG A 121 -19.29 17.60 23.91
C ARG A 121 -18.95 16.15 24.17
N VAL A 122 -18.65 15.37 23.14
CA VAL A 122 -18.47 13.92 23.24
C VAL A 122 -17.24 13.47 22.48
N VAL A 123 -16.41 12.66 23.14
CA VAL A 123 -15.16 12.10 22.59
C VAL A 123 -15.32 10.59 22.40
N SER A 124 -14.72 10.07 21.33
CA SER A 124 -14.60 8.63 21.06
C SER A 124 -13.82 7.91 22.14
N GLU A 125 -13.83 6.58 22.11
CA GLU A 125 -12.74 5.83 22.75
C GLU A 125 -11.41 6.14 22.04
N GLY A 126 -10.32 6.07 22.81
CA GLY A 126 -8.98 6.35 22.29
C GLY A 126 -8.35 5.08 21.74
N LEU A 127 -7.76 5.18 20.54
CA LEU A 127 -6.94 4.12 19.96
C LEU A 127 -5.47 4.45 20.13
N THR A 128 -4.68 3.49 20.58
CA THR A 128 -3.26 3.70 20.91
C THR A 128 -2.33 2.97 19.95
N GLY A 129 -1.12 3.50 19.84
CA GLY A 129 -0.01 2.86 19.18
C GLY A 129 1.31 3.44 19.66
N SER A 130 2.40 2.97 19.07
CA SER A 130 3.74 3.52 19.32
C SER A 130 4.59 3.43 18.07
N PHE A 131 5.64 4.24 17.99
CA PHE A 131 6.65 4.18 16.95
C PHE A 131 7.97 4.76 17.45
N ARG A 132 9.05 4.55 16.70
CA ARG A 132 10.33 5.20 16.93
C ARG A 132 10.56 6.29 15.88
N THR A 133 10.92 7.50 16.30
CA THR A 133 11.37 8.54 15.37
C THR A 133 12.71 8.15 14.75
N VAL A 134 12.93 8.55 13.50
CA VAL A 134 14.14 8.17 12.74
C VAL A 134 15.39 8.72 13.43
N PRO A 135 16.40 7.88 13.74
CA PRO A 135 17.67 8.36 14.29
C PRO A 135 18.41 9.28 13.31
N GLN A 136 19.09 10.31 13.83
CA GLN A 136 19.98 11.17 13.01
C GLN A 136 21.43 10.66 13.01
N ASP A 137 21.81 9.90 14.03
CA ASP A 137 23.12 9.27 14.12
C ASP A 137 23.12 7.89 13.46
N ARG A 138 24.31 7.31 13.27
CA ARG A 138 24.42 5.92 12.81
C ARG A 138 23.91 4.98 13.89
N SER A 139 22.86 4.23 13.59
CA SER A 139 22.30 3.16 14.42
C SER A 139 21.91 1.99 13.53
N ASP A 140 21.66 0.83 14.12
CA ASP A 140 21.06 -0.28 13.38
C ASP A 140 19.74 0.17 12.74
N VAL A 141 19.47 -0.33 11.53
CA VAL A 141 18.20 -0.15 10.83
C VAL A 141 17.65 -1.53 10.52
N ARG A 142 16.37 -1.76 10.82
CA ARG A 142 15.62 -2.96 10.41
C ARG A 142 14.34 -2.51 9.74
N PHE A 143 14.11 -2.95 8.51
CA PHE A 143 12.82 -2.72 7.85
C PHE A 143 12.38 -3.95 7.07
N LEU A 144 11.07 -4.05 6.84
CA LEU A 144 10.49 -5.12 6.05
C LEU A 144 9.99 -4.57 4.71
N TRP A 145 9.85 -5.42 3.70
CA TRP A 145 9.14 -5.07 2.46
C TRP A 145 8.35 -6.25 1.89
N SER A 146 7.23 -5.96 1.24
CA SER A 146 6.43 -6.91 0.47
C SER A 146 5.32 -6.18 -0.31
N GLY A 147 4.46 -6.91 -1.01
CA GLY A 147 3.26 -6.41 -1.71
C GLY A 147 2.13 -7.44 -1.75
N ASP A 148 1.13 -7.19 -2.59
CA ASP A 148 0.10 -8.15 -3.01
C ASP A 148 -0.82 -8.63 -1.87
N VAL A 149 -1.80 -7.79 -1.53
CA VAL A 149 -2.72 -8.00 -0.40
C VAL A 149 -4.15 -8.19 -0.89
N VAL A 150 -4.70 -9.37 -0.62
CA VAL A 150 -6.11 -9.69 -0.87
C VAL A 150 -6.46 -9.74 -2.37
N GLY A 151 -5.69 -10.55 -3.10
CA GLY A 151 -5.84 -10.80 -4.54
C GLY A 151 -6.16 -12.25 -4.90
N GLN A 152 -6.54 -12.47 -6.17
CA GLN A 152 -6.88 -13.79 -6.75
C GLN A 152 -7.85 -14.64 -5.90
N GLY A 153 -8.81 -13.97 -5.24
CA GLY A 153 -9.86 -14.61 -4.44
C GLY A 153 -9.52 -14.88 -2.97
N TRP A 154 -8.34 -14.47 -2.48
CA TRP A 154 -7.89 -14.75 -1.11
C TRP A 154 -7.99 -13.50 -0.21
N GLY A 155 -9.16 -13.29 0.39
CA GLY A 155 -9.44 -12.23 1.36
C GLY A 155 -9.07 -12.55 2.81
N ILE A 156 -9.79 -11.97 3.77
CA ILE A 156 -9.59 -12.22 5.20
C ILE A 156 -10.26 -13.54 5.55
N ASN A 157 -9.48 -14.49 6.09
CA ASN A 157 -10.01 -15.77 6.54
C ASN A 157 -10.01 -15.88 8.09
N PRO A 158 -11.15 -15.66 8.75
CA PRO A 158 -11.21 -15.68 10.21
C PRO A 158 -10.97 -17.08 10.80
N ASP A 159 -11.22 -18.16 10.05
CA ASP A 159 -11.04 -19.53 10.53
C ASP A 159 -9.58 -19.87 10.84
N ILE A 160 -8.63 -19.15 10.22
CA ILE A 160 -7.19 -19.30 10.44
C ILE A 160 -6.58 -18.12 11.21
N GLY A 161 -7.42 -17.22 11.73
CA GLY A 161 -6.99 -16.03 12.48
C GLY A 161 -6.69 -14.80 11.62
N GLY A 162 -7.27 -14.72 10.41
CA GLY A 162 -7.11 -13.59 9.50
C GLY A 162 -5.80 -13.60 8.71
N MET A 163 -5.29 -12.42 8.37
CA MET A 163 -4.03 -12.23 7.65
C MET A 163 -2.82 -12.33 8.60
N THR A 164 -2.54 -13.55 9.07
CA THR A 164 -1.54 -13.79 10.14
C THR A 164 -0.09 -13.42 9.79
N ILE A 165 0.23 -13.22 8.50
CA ILE A 165 1.56 -12.75 8.07
C ILE A 165 1.91 -11.38 8.68
N TYR A 166 0.93 -10.49 8.87
CA TYR A 166 1.16 -9.17 9.49
C TYR A 166 1.58 -9.30 10.96
N ARG A 167 1.12 -10.35 11.66
CA ARG A 167 1.60 -10.67 13.00
C ARG A 167 3.06 -11.15 12.95
N ALA A 168 3.39 -12.06 12.03
CA ALA A 168 4.76 -12.54 11.86
C ALA A 168 5.74 -11.39 11.51
N MET A 169 5.29 -10.43 10.70
CA MET A 169 6.03 -9.21 10.41
C MET A 169 6.17 -8.30 11.64
N ALA A 170 5.10 -8.08 12.41
CA ALA A 170 5.15 -7.30 13.64
C ALA A 170 6.16 -7.87 14.65
N ASP A 171 6.23 -9.21 14.77
CA ASP A 171 7.16 -9.92 15.66
C ASP A 171 8.64 -9.72 15.28
N ARG A 172 8.92 -9.15 14.11
CA ARG A 172 10.28 -8.75 13.70
C ARG A 172 10.69 -7.39 14.26
N GLU A 173 9.77 -6.65 14.86
CA GLU A 173 9.98 -5.30 15.41
C GLU A 173 10.71 -4.36 14.42
N PRO A 174 10.20 -4.18 13.18
CA PRO A 174 10.86 -3.31 12.22
C PRO A 174 10.67 -1.83 12.55
N ASP A 175 11.65 -1.01 12.16
CA ASP A 175 11.57 0.45 12.24
C ASP A 175 10.51 1.02 11.30
N PHE A 176 10.29 0.36 10.15
CA PHE A 176 9.22 0.65 9.20
C PHE A 176 8.97 -0.53 8.25
N PHE A 177 7.88 -0.43 7.49
CA PHE A 177 7.53 -1.35 6.42
C PHE A 177 7.40 -0.63 5.08
N LEU A 178 7.99 -1.20 4.04
CA LEU A 178 7.84 -0.76 2.66
C LEU A 178 6.78 -1.62 1.95
N HIS A 179 5.61 -1.03 1.67
CA HIS A 179 4.57 -1.68 0.88
C HIS A 179 4.77 -1.33 -0.59
N SER A 180 5.10 -2.32 -1.42
CA SER A 180 5.58 -2.10 -2.80
C SER A 180 4.47 -2.22 -3.84
N GLY A 181 3.26 -1.72 -3.54
CA GLY A 181 2.10 -1.86 -4.42
C GLY A 181 1.14 -2.98 -4.02
N ASP A 182 0.03 -3.07 -4.75
CA ASP A 182 -1.06 -4.02 -4.52
C ASP A 182 -1.54 -4.06 -3.07
N THR A 183 -1.68 -2.88 -2.48
CA THR A 183 -2.26 -2.69 -1.15
C THR A 183 -3.72 -3.12 -1.10
N VAL A 184 -4.38 -3.26 -2.25
CA VAL A 184 -5.71 -3.82 -2.46
C VAL A 184 -5.79 -4.44 -3.86
N TYR A 185 -6.78 -5.30 -4.09
CA TYR A 185 -7.24 -5.70 -5.43
C TYR A 185 -8.62 -5.14 -5.73
N ALA A 186 -8.67 -3.94 -6.31
CA ALA A 186 -9.91 -3.24 -6.60
C ALA A 186 -10.73 -3.90 -7.72
N ASP A 187 -10.10 -4.78 -8.47
CA ASP A 187 -10.55 -5.49 -9.65
C ASP A 187 -10.61 -7.02 -9.44
N GLY A 188 -10.28 -7.49 -8.23
CA GLY A 188 -10.32 -8.90 -7.84
C GLY A 188 -11.45 -9.19 -6.85
N PRO A 189 -12.68 -9.50 -7.32
CA PRO A 189 -13.76 -9.93 -6.45
C PRO A 189 -13.38 -11.16 -5.61
N VAL A 190 -13.88 -11.24 -4.38
CA VAL A 190 -13.72 -12.43 -3.53
C VAL A 190 -15.04 -13.16 -3.37
N GLU A 191 -14.99 -14.47 -3.55
CA GLU A 191 -16.11 -15.37 -3.22
C GLU A 191 -16.11 -15.68 -1.72
N GLU A 192 -17.29 -15.93 -1.14
CA GLU A 192 -17.41 -16.26 0.29
C GLU A 192 -16.63 -17.52 0.67
N SER A 193 -16.56 -18.52 -0.22
CA SER A 193 -15.85 -19.76 0.06
C SER A 193 -15.21 -20.37 -1.18
N VAL A 194 -13.96 -20.82 -1.06
CA VAL A 194 -13.22 -21.52 -2.11
C VAL A 194 -12.77 -22.89 -1.57
N THR A 195 -13.06 -23.96 -2.30
CA THR A 195 -12.58 -25.31 -1.96
C THR A 195 -11.18 -25.53 -2.56
N LEU A 196 -10.21 -25.82 -1.71
CA LEU A 196 -8.82 -26.06 -2.10
C LEU A 196 -8.63 -27.46 -2.70
N PRO A 197 -7.55 -27.69 -3.49
CA PRO A 197 -7.29 -28.99 -4.10
C PRO A 197 -7.20 -30.18 -3.12
N ASP A 198 -6.83 -29.92 -1.85
CA ASP A 198 -6.74 -30.94 -0.80
C ASP A 198 -8.04 -31.10 0.03
N GLY A 199 -9.12 -30.43 -0.37
CA GLY A 199 -10.43 -30.50 0.27
C GLY A 199 -10.61 -29.57 1.47
N ARG A 200 -9.58 -28.82 1.89
CA ARG A 200 -9.76 -27.71 2.83
C ARG A 200 -10.62 -26.60 2.19
N VAL A 201 -11.27 -25.78 3.01
CA VAL A 201 -12.10 -24.66 2.54
C VAL A 201 -11.53 -23.37 3.09
N TRP A 202 -11.27 -22.43 2.20
CA TRP A 202 -10.99 -21.04 2.55
C TRP A 202 -12.31 -20.27 2.64
N ARG A 203 -12.52 -19.51 3.71
CA ARG A 203 -13.74 -18.69 3.90
C ARG A 203 -13.37 -17.23 4.02
N ASN A 204 -13.81 -16.43 3.07
CA ASN A 204 -13.58 -15.01 3.07
C ASN A 204 -14.62 -14.28 3.90
N VAL A 205 -14.20 -13.23 4.60
CA VAL A 205 -15.10 -12.10 4.87
C VAL A 205 -15.48 -11.50 3.51
N VAL A 206 -16.75 -11.14 3.30
CA VAL A 206 -17.20 -10.50 2.06
C VAL A 206 -17.92 -9.21 2.40
N THR A 207 -17.56 -8.14 1.71
CA THR A 207 -18.30 -6.86 1.71
C THR A 207 -18.91 -6.64 0.32
N PRO A 208 -19.95 -5.78 0.18
CA PRO A 208 -20.49 -5.45 -1.13
C PRO A 208 -19.42 -4.98 -2.10
N GLU A 209 -18.52 -4.11 -1.65
CA GLU A 209 -17.44 -3.55 -2.46
C GLU A 209 -16.44 -4.62 -2.89
N LYS A 210 -16.19 -5.65 -2.06
CA LYS A 210 -15.28 -6.75 -2.42
C LYS A 210 -15.92 -7.85 -3.26
N SER A 211 -17.23 -7.77 -3.52
CA SER A 211 -17.96 -8.77 -4.32
C SER A 211 -18.02 -8.45 -5.82
N LYS A 212 -17.46 -7.31 -6.24
CA LYS A 212 -17.37 -6.87 -7.64
C LYS A 212 -16.13 -6.01 -7.87
N VAL A 213 -15.83 -5.72 -9.13
CA VAL A 213 -14.82 -4.72 -9.52
C VAL A 213 -15.23 -3.32 -9.05
N ALA A 214 -14.27 -2.48 -8.65
CA ALA A 214 -14.54 -1.12 -8.20
C ALA A 214 -14.63 -0.17 -9.40
N GLU A 215 -15.67 0.64 -9.44
CA GLU A 215 -15.85 1.64 -10.50
C GLU A 215 -16.03 3.03 -9.91
N THR A 216 -16.77 3.14 -8.82
CA THR A 216 -17.08 4.39 -8.12
C THR A 216 -16.07 4.66 -7.01
N LEU A 217 -15.95 5.93 -6.61
CA LEU A 217 -15.09 6.31 -5.48
C LEU A 217 -15.46 5.57 -4.18
N ALA A 218 -16.76 5.32 -3.94
CA ALA A 218 -17.20 4.58 -2.76
C ALA A 218 -16.75 3.12 -2.80
N GLU A 219 -16.80 2.46 -3.97
CA GLU A 219 -16.30 1.10 -4.14
C GLU A 219 -14.79 1.05 -3.93
N TYR A 220 -14.01 1.97 -4.52
CA TYR A 220 -12.57 2.06 -4.28
C TYR A 220 -12.24 2.27 -2.79
N ARG A 221 -12.93 3.19 -2.09
CA ARG A 221 -12.78 3.37 -0.63
C ARG A 221 -13.05 2.07 0.14
N GLY A 222 -14.07 1.30 -0.28
CA GLY A 222 -14.40 0.01 0.33
C GLY A 222 -13.31 -1.05 0.17
N GLN A 223 -12.53 -1.00 -0.92
CA GLN A 223 -11.39 -1.91 -1.13
C GLN A 223 -10.30 -1.68 -0.07
N PHE A 224 -9.94 -0.42 0.19
CA PHE A 224 -8.96 -0.10 1.23
C PHE A 224 -9.51 -0.34 2.64
N ALA A 225 -10.80 -0.04 2.85
CA ALA A 225 -11.48 -0.29 4.12
C ALA A 225 -11.46 -1.79 4.51
N TYR A 226 -11.61 -2.68 3.52
CA TYR A 226 -11.68 -4.12 3.72
C TYR A 226 -10.47 -4.67 4.47
N ASN A 227 -9.26 -4.27 4.09
CA ASN A 227 -8.03 -4.77 4.71
C ASN A 227 -7.93 -4.37 6.20
N LEU A 228 -8.49 -3.23 6.57
CA LEU A 228 -8.53 -2.74 7.96
C LEU A 228 -9.67 -3.38 8.79
N LEU A 229 -10.44 -4.30 8.24
CA LEU A 229 -11.32 -5.18 9.03
C LEU A 229 -10.49 -6.23 9.78
N ASP A 230 -9.33 -6.62 9.25
CA ASP A 230 -8.45 -7.60 9.87
C ASP A 230 -7.77 -7.04 11.13
N GLU A 231 -7.72 -7.86 12.18
CA GLU A 231 -7.09 -7.47 13.46
C GLU A 231 -5.57 -7.44 13.38
N ASN A 232 -4.94 -8.33 12.62
CA ASN A 232 -3.48 -8.37 12.46
C ASN A 232 -3.01 -7.14 11.69
N VAL A 233 -3.72 -6.74 10.62
CA VAL A 233 -3.39 -5.53 9.85
C VAL A 233 -3.51 -4.29 10.73
N ARG A 234 -4.62 -4.12 11.45
CA ARG A 234 -4.79 -2.96 12.35
C ARG A 234 -3.74 -2.93 13.47
N ALA A 235 -3.40 -4.09 14.05
CA ALA A 235 -2.38 -4.17 15.09
C ALA A 235 -0.98 -3.81 14.55
N PHE A 236 -0.65 -4.27 13.34
CA PHE A 236 0.59 -3.94 12.64
C PHE A 236 0.66 -2.44 12.32
N ALA A 237 -0.35 -1.89 11.64
CA ALA A 237 -0.37 -0.49 11.20
C ALA A 237 -0.37 0.51 12.37
N ALA A 238 -0.86 0.12 13.55
CA ALA A 238 -0.82 0.95 14.75
C ALA A 238 0.61 1.12 15.33
N ARG A 239 1.55 0.24 14.98
CA ARG A 239 2.90 0.17 15.58
C ARG A 239 4.06 0.27 14.59
N VAL A 240 3.84 -0.08 13.33
CA VAL A 240 4.87 -0.09 12.30
C VAL A 240 4.58 1.04 11.31
N PRO A 241 5.42 2.09 11.26
CA PRO A 241 5.31 3.12 10.23
C PRO A 241 5.45 2.52 8.83
N GLN A 242 4.62 2.99 7.90
CA GLN A 242 4.59 2.47 6.53
C GLN A 242 5.12 3.49 5.52
N LEU A 243 5.94 3.02 4.58
CA LEU A 243 6.28 3.69 3.33
C LEU A 243 5.52 2.98 2.22
N ILE A 244 4.52 3.66 1.66
CA ILE A 244 3.59 3.02 0.73
C ILE A 244 3.82 3.55 -0.68
N GLN A 245 3.86 2.61 -1.61
CA GLN A 245 3.81 2.72 -3.06
C GLN A 245 2.50 2.07 -3.56
N TRP A 246 2.03 2.48 -4.73
CA TRP A 246 0.93 1.81 -5.45
C TRP A 246 1.46 0.99 -6.62
N ASP A 247 0.66 0.08 -7.12
CA ASP A 247 0.87 -0.62 -8.39
C ASP A 247 -0.45 -0.62 -9.19
N ASP A 248 -0.76 -1.65 -9.98
CA ASP A 248 -1.94 -1.66 -10.83
C ASP A 248 -3.23 -1.94 -10.08
N HIS A 249 -3.22 -2.87 -9.14
CA HIS A 249 -4.45 -3.38 -8.52
C HIS A 249 -5.13 -2.39 -7.56
N GLU A 250 -4.48 -1.26 -7.21
CA GLU A 250 -5.19 -0.09 -6.68
C GLU A 250 -6.25 0.47 -7.64
N VAL A 251 -6.08 0.26 -8.95
CA VAL A 251 -6.97 0.70 -10.02
C VAL A 251 -7.65 -0.48 -10.72
N THR A 252 -6.88 -1.25 -11.48
CA THR A 252 -7.27 -2.44 -12.27
C THR A 252 -6.01 -3.07 -12.90
N ASN A 253 -5.96 -4.39 -13.01
CA ASN A 253 -4.83 -5.19 -13.48
C ASN A 253 -4.20 -4.61 -14.76
N ASN A 254 -2.86 -4.51 -14.78
CA ASN A 254 -2.02 -4.13 -15.92
C ASN A 254 -2.28 -2.74 -16.52
N TRP A 255 -2.97 -1.85 -15.80
CA TRP A 255 -3.46 -0.61 -16.41
C TRP A 255 -2.35 0.34 -16.87
N TYR A 256 -2.68 1.15 -17.88
CA TYR A 256 -1.85 2.27 -18.35
C TYR A 256 -2.70 3.52 -18.69
N PRO A 257 -2.10 4.72 -18.68
CA PRO A 257 -2.82 5.95 -19.03
C PRO A 257 -3.44 5.91 -20.44
N GLY A 258 -4.71 6.29 -20.54
CA GLY A 258 -5.46 6.31 -21.79
C GLY A 258 -6.05 4.96 -22.23
N GLU A 259 -5.92 3.90 -21.43
CA GLU A 259 -6.53 2.61 -21.71
C GLU A 259 -8.07 2.66 -21.71
N ILE A 260 -8.66 1.88 -22.61
CA ILE A 260 -10.08 1.56 -22.66
C ILE A 260 -10.23 0.06 -22.42
N LEU A 261 -10.83 -0.31 -21.28
CA LEU A 261 -11.02 -1.69 -20.88
C LEU A 261 -11.92 -2.44 -21.87
N ASP A 262 -11.55 -3.69 -22.13
CA ASP A 262 -12.36 -4.69 -22.87
C ASP A 262 -12.80 -5.82 -21.92
N ASP A 263 -13.32 -5.43 -20.76
CA ASP A 263 -13.79 -6.35 -19.72
C ASP A 263 -15.26 -6.05 -19.37
N ASP A 264 -16.16 -7.00 -19.67
CA ASP A 264 -17.61 -6.89 -19.47
C ASP A 264 -18.04 -6.69 -18.02
N ASP A 265 -17.19 -6.96 -17.03
CA ASP A 265 -17.49 -6.70 -15.62
C ASP A 265 -17.51 -5.18 -15.31
N TYR A 266 -16.87 -4.37 -16.15
CA TYR A 266 -16.86 -2.91 -16.04
C TYR A 266 -17.93 -2.23 -16.91
N THR A 267 -18.65 -1.28 -16.32
CA THR A 267 -19.52 -0.35 -17.04
C THR A 267 -18.75 0.92 -17.46
N GLU A 268 -17.93 1.50 -16.58
CA GLU A 268 -16.98 2.55 -16.97
C GLU A 268 -15.71 1.90 -17.54
N LYS A 269 -15.46 2.10 -18.83
CA LYS A 269 -14.33 1.49 -19.54
C LYS A 269 -13.08 2.37 -19.56
N ARG A 270 -13.18 3.67 -19.28
CA ARG A 270 -12.02 4.57 -19.35
C ARG A 270 -11.19 4.46 -18.08
N VAL A 271 -10.00 3.88 -18.20
CA VAL A 271 -9.09 3.70 -17.08
C VAL A 271 -8.70 5.03 -16.44
N ASP A 272 -8.54 6.11 -17.19
CA ASP A 272 -8.22 7.43 -16.62
C ASP A 272 -9.25 7.91 -15.57
N VAL A 273 -10.52 7.51 -15.72
CA VAL A 273 -11.58 7.84 -14.75
C VAL A 273 -11.51 6.95 -13.52
N LEU A 274 -11.25 5.67 -13.72
CA LEU A 274 -11.05 4.69 -12.66
C LEU A 274 -9.81 5.07 -11.82
N ALA A 275 -8.69 5.33 -12.48
CA ALA A 275 -7.43 5.76 -11.88
C ALA A 275 -7.59 7.05 -11.06
N GLN A 276 -8.37 8.03 -11.53
CA GLN A 276 -8.64 9.24 -10.75
C GLN A 276 -9.38 8.95 -9.43
N ARG A 277 -10.35 8.02 -9.45
CA ARG A 277 -11.14 7.63 -8.26
C ARG A 277 -10.30 6.80 -7.30
N ALA A 278 -9.57 5.82 -7.84
CA ALA A 278 -8.60 5.02 -7.11
C ALA A 278 -7.53 5.89 -6.43
N PHE A 279 -6.95 6.84 -7.16
CA PHE A 279 -5.97 7.79 -6.63
C PHE A 279 -6.49 8.59 -5.43
N GLN A 280 -7.75 9.06 -5.51
CA GLN A 280 -8.37 9.74 -4.38
C GLN A 280 -8.53 8.80 -3.18
N ALA A 281 -9.06 7.59 -3.39
CA ALA A 281 -9.24 6.61 -2.31
C ALA A 281 -7.90 6.19 -1.69
N PHE A 282 -6.87 5.95 -2.49
CA PHE A 282 -5.51 5.62 -2.06
C PHE A 282 -4.96 6.68 -1.10
N HIS A 283 -5.04 7.95 -1.47
CA HIS A 283 -4.58 9.06 -0.61
C HIS A 283 -5.48 9.39 0.58
N GLU A 284 -6.72 8.90 0.60
CA GLU A 284 -7.60 9.02 1.75
C GLU A 284 -7.38 7.89 2.76
N TRP A 285 -7.00 6.70 2.31
CA TRP A 285 -6.99 5.49 3.13
C TRP A 285 -5.60 4.96 3.51
N GLN A 286 -4.56 5.39 2.81
CA GLN A 286 -3.17 5.08 3.15
C GLN A 286 -2.52 6.27 3.89
N PRO A 287 -1.69 6.06 4.93
CA PRO A 287 -1.07 7.13 5.73
C PRO A 287 0.07 7.86 4.99
N ILE A 288 -0.23 8.45 3.82
CA ILE A 288 0.74 9.07 2.91
C ILE A 288 0.37 10.50 2.57
N ARG A 289 1.36 11.39 2.68
CA ARG A 289 1.13 12.81 2.44
C ARG A 289 1.47 13.18 1.01
N ARG A 290 0.45 13.53 0.22
CA ARG A 290 0.59 14.03 -1.16
C ARG A 290 1.66 15.10 -1.30
N GLN A 291 1.67 16.09 -0.41
CA GLN A 291 2.63 17.19 -0.43
C GLN A 291 4.10 16.80 -0.21
N ASP A 292 4.36 15.57 0.24
CA ASP A 292 5.70 15.04 0.44
C ASP A 292 6.17 14.23 -0.79
N ALA A 293 5.26 13.95 -1.74
CA ALA A 293 5.59 13.44 -3.07
C ALA A 293 6.02 14.58 -4.01
N VAL A 294 6.84 14.26 -5.00
CA VAL A 294 7.47 15.26 -5.88
C VAL A 294 6.45 16.07 -6.68
N ASP A 295 5.40 15.41 -7.16
CA ASP A 295 4.33 15.99 -7.97
C ASP A 295 2.93 15.81 -7.34
N GLY A 296 2.89 15.39 -6.07
CA GLY A 296 1.65 15.17 -5.37
C GLY A 296 1.00 13.80 -5.60
N ARG A 297 1.67 12.88 -6.32
CA ARG A 297 1.28 11.47 -6.47
C ARG A 297 2.03 10.57 -5.48
N VAL A 298 2.94 9.73 -5.97
CA VAL A 298 3.53 8.64 -5.17
C VAL A 298 5.04 8.78 -4.98
N TYR A 299 5.79 8.99 -6.08
CA TYR A 299 7.25 8.89 -6.01
C TYR A 299 7.87 10.01 -5.17
N ARG A 300 8.82 9.59 -4.33
CA ARG A 300 9.48 10.45 -3.33
C ARG A 300 10.75 9.79 -2.80
N LYS A 301 11.56 10.59 -2.12
CA LYS A 301 12.73 10.13 -1.40
C LYS A 301 12.45 10.21 0.10
N VAL A 302 12.72 9.12 0.82
CA VAL A 302 12.65 9.07 2.28
C VAL A 302 14.02 8.72 2.85
N SER A 303 14.53 9.54 3.76
CA SER A 303 15.81 9.32 4.44
C SER A 303 15.59 8.67 5.80
N HIS A 304 16.32 7.60 6.09
CA HIS A 304 16.36 6.92 7.37
C HIS A 304 17.79 7.00 7.96
N GLY A 305 18.06 8.11 8.66
CA GLY A 305 19.38 8.42 9.19
C GLY A 305 20.46 8.51 8.10
N PRO A 306 21.75 8.37 8.47
CA PRO A 306 22.87 8.42 7.53
C PRO A 306 23.10 7.10 6.76
N LEU A 307 22.38 6.03 7.09
CA LEU A 307 22.61 4.70 6.52
C LEU A 307 21.76 4.42 5.30
N LEU A 308 20.55 4.95 5.23
CA LEU A 308 19.56 4.51 4.24
C LEU A 308 18.84 5.71 3.64
N ASP A 309 18.82 5.76 2.31
CA ASP A 309 17.82 6.51 1.55
C ASP A 309 16.96 5.50 0.77
N VAL A 310 15.64 5.63 0.86
CA VAL A 310 14.65 4.87 0.09
C VAL A 310 14.09 5.78 -1.00
N PHE A 311 14.13 5.31 -2.25
CA PHE A 311 13.60 5.99 -3.43
C PHE A 311 12.35 5.24 -3.87
N VAL A 312 11.19 5.76 -3.49
CA VAL A 312 9.88 5.19 -3.85
C VAL A 312 9.53 5.65 -5.24
N LEU A 313 9.21 4.71 -6.15
CA LEU A 313 8.84 4.97 -7.53
C LEU A 313 7.32 5.01 -7.75
N ASP A 314 6.94 5.38 -8.98
CA ASP A 314 5.60 5.25 -9.55
C ASP A 314 5.77 4.74 -10.98
N MET A 315 5.50 3.47 -11.24
CA MET A 315 5.67 2.89 -12.57
C MET A 315 4.35 2.68 -13.30
N ARG A 316 3.27 3.31 -12.81
CA ARG A 316 1.94 3.27 -13.43
C ARG A 316 1.54 4.59 -14.08
N SER A 317 1.75 5.71 -13.38
CA SER A 317 1.29 7.03 -13.81
C SER A 317 1.84 7.51 -15.16
N TYR A 318 3.02 7.03 -15.57
CA TYR A 318 3.84 7.65 -16.62
C TYR A 318 4.24 6.71 -17.75
N ARG A 319 3.82 5.44 -17.66
CA ARG A 319 4.18 4.40 -18.61
C ARG A 319 3.46 4.55 -19.94
N ASP A 320 4.08 4.04 -20.99
CA ASP A 320 3.42 3.85 -22.28
C ASP A 320 2.52 2.59 -22.26
N PRO A 321 1.57 2.48 -23.20
CA PRO A 321 0.68 1.32 -23.33
C PRO A 321 1.40 -0.03 -23.38
N ASN A 322 0.76 -1.07 -22.85
CA ASN A 322 1.25 -2.44 -23.02
C ASN A 322 1.30 -2.81 -24.50
N SER A 323 2.45 -3.31 -24.93
CA SER A 323 2.80 -3.54 -26.34
C SER A 323 3.63 -4.83 -26.47
N ALA A 324 3.99 -5.19 -27.71
CA ALA A 324 4.92 -6.29 -27.97
C ALA A 324 6.38 -5.99 -27.53
N GLY A 325 6.70 -4.81 -26.99
CA GLY A 325 8.03 -4.46 -26.47
C GLY A 325 9.11 -4.27 -27.55
N THR A 326 8.72 -4.07 -28.81
CA THR A 326 9.64 -4.04 -29.97
C THR A 326 10.18 -2.65 -30.33
N ALA A 327 9.74 -1.60 -29.64
CA ALA A 327 10.24 -0.24 -29.80
C ALA A 327 10.49 0.40 -28.42
N PRO A 328 11.37 1.41 -28.29
CA PRO A 328 11.63 2.07 -27.02
C PRO A 328 10.37 2.70 -26.40
N GLU A 329 10.13 2.40 -25.13
CA GLU A 329 8.94 2.80 -24.37
C GLU A 329 9.32 3.32 -22.99
N ARG A 330 8.39 4.01 -22.34
CA ARG A 330 8.51 4.55 -20.99
C ARG A 330 7.83 3.65 -19.97
N ILE A 331 8.39 3.63 -18.77
CA ILE A 331 7.83 3.01 -17.56
C ILE A 331 7.82 3.99 -16.39
N LEU A 332 8.91 4.75 -16.19
CA LEU A 332 9.00 5.84 -15.22
C LEU A 332 8.58 7.19 -15.82
N GLY A 333 8.82 7.36 -17.13
CA GLY A 333 8.74 8.65 -17.80
C GLY A 333 9.95 9.55 -17.50
N ASP A 334 10.22 10.46 -18.44
CA ASP A 334 11.46 11.25 -18.48
C ASP A 334 11.71 12.12 -17.23
N GLU A 335 10.67 12.60 -16.56
CA GLU A 335 10.81 13.45 -15.37
C GLU A 335 11.23 12.63 -14.15
N GLN A 336 10.54 11.52 -13.88
CA GLN A 336 10.86 10.62 -12.79
C GLN A 336 12.20 9.92 -13.01
N ALA A 337 12.51 9.48 -14.24
CA ALA A 337 13.81 8.87 -14.56
C ALA A 337 14.99 9.84 -14.28
N ARG A 338 14.86 11.11 -14.68
CA ARG A 338 15.87 12.15 -14.37
C ARG A 338 15.90 12.51 -12.89
N TRP A 339 14.75 12.54 -12.22
CA TRP A 339 14.66 12.73 -10.78
C TRP A 339 15.42 11.61 -10.05
N LEU A 340 15.18 10.35 -10.38
CA LEU A 340 15.79 9.19 -9.74
C LEU A 340 17.32 9.26 -9.84
N VAL A 341 17.85 9.44 -11.06
CA VAL A 341 19.30 9.58 -11.27
C VAL A 341 19.88 10.75 -10.46
N ARG A 342 19.19 11.89 -10.43
CA ARG A 342 19.66 13.08 -9.69
C ARG A 342 19.68 12.83 -8.18
N GLU A 343 18.61 12.30 -7.60
CA GLU A 343 18.50 12.08 -6.16
C GLU A 343 19.44 10.97 -5.69
N LEU A 344 19.61 9.89 -6.48
CA LEU A 344 20.61 8.85 -6.24
C LEU A 344 22.03 9.43 -6.22
N SER A 345 22.35 10.32 -7.16
CA SER A 345 23.65 10.98 -7.24
C SER A 345 23.91 11.96 -6.11
N ALA A 346 22.85 12.61 -5.61
CA ALA A 346 22.93 13.57 -4.51
C ALA A 346 22.98 12.90 -3.12
N SER A 347 22.50 11.66 -3.03
CA SER A 347 22.41 10.91 -1.78
C SER A 347 23.80 10.62 -1.19
N ARG A 348 23.92 10.92 0.11
CA ARG A 348 25.10 10.61 0.94
C ARG A 348 24.85 9.41 1.87
N ALA A 349 23.68 8.78 1.79
CA ALA A 349 23.39 7.58 2.57
C ALA A 349 24.31 6.43 2.16
N THR A 350 24.62 5.56 3.12
CA THR A 350 25.46 4.38 2.90
C THR A 350 24.81 3.47 1.83
N TRP A 351 23.51 3.21 1.96
CA TRP A 351 22.69 2.42 1.05
C TRP A 351 21.61 3.28 0.39
N LYS A 352 21.35 2.96 -0.88
CA LYS A 352 20.30 3.56 -1.71
C LYS A 352 19.38 2.44 -2.14
N VAL A 353 18.22 2.34 -1.51
CA VAL A 353 17.21 1.31 -1.81
C VAL A 353 16.21 1.92 -2.78
N ILE A 354 16.07 1.33 -3.96
CA ILE A 354 15.03 1.70 -4.92
C ILE A 354 13.85 0.76 -4.66
N ALA A 355 12.74 1.34 -4.23
CA ALA A 355 11.46 0.64 -4.12
C ALA A 355 10.75 0.75 -5.46
N SER A 356 10.65 -0.38 -6.13
CA SER A 356 10.06 -0.55 -7.45
C SER A 356 8.84 -1.43 -7.28
N ASP A 357 7.72 -1.03 -7.87
CA ASP A 357 6.46 -1.79 -7.78
C ASP A 357 6.65 -3.13 -8.50
N MET A 358 7.23 -3.08 -9.70
CA MET A 358 7.47 -4.25 -10.55
C MET A 358 8.93 -4.72 -10.60
N PRO A 359 9.18 -6.00 -10.94
CA PRO A 359 10.52 -6.53 -11.15
C PRO A 359 11.17 -6.07 -12.47
N ILE A 360 12.50 -6.10 -12.48
CA ILE A 360 13.36 -5.53 -13.51
C ILE A 360 13.57 -6.50 -14.70
N GLY A 361 14.09 -7.69 -14.41
CA GLY A 361 14.48 -8.69 -15.40
C GLY A 361 13.51 -9.88 -15.49
N VAL A 362 12.41 -9.84 -14.74
CA VAL A 362 11.38 -10.88 -14.77
C VAL A 362 10.37 -10.54 -15.86
N ILE A 363 10.10 -11.50 -16.75
CA ILE A 363 9.12 -11.33 -17.82
C ILE A 363 7.72 -11.41 -17.22
N VAL A 364 6.95 -10.33 -17.33
CA VAL A 364 5.55 -10.26 -16.90
C VAL A 364 4.69 -10.03 -18.15
N PRO A 365 4.01 -11.07 -18.66
CA PRO A 365 3.20 -10.98 -19.87
C PRO A 365 1.80 -10.41 -19.59
N ASP A 366 1.22 -9.78 -20.62
CA ASP A 366 -0.17 -9.30 -20.66
C ASP A 366 -0.83 -9.79 -21.96
N GLY A 367 -1.27 -11.06 -21.96
CA GLY A 367 -1.69 -11.73 -23.18
C GLY A 367 -0.53 -11.90 -24.17
N ASP A 368 -0.64 -11.28 -25.35
CA ASP A 368 0.43 -11.22 -26.37
C ASP A 368 1.34 -9.99 -26.24
N LYS A 369 1.11 -9.16 -25.21
CA LYS A 369 1.88 -7.97 -24.87
C LYS A 369 2.73 -8.19 -23.61
N ILE A 370 3.45 -7.15 -23.23
CA ILE A 370 4.28 -7.11 -22.03
C ILE A 370 3.75 -6.05 -21.06
N GLU A 371 3.69 -6.46 -19.80
CA GLU A 371 3.39 -5.63 -18.63
C GLU A 371 4.68 -5.17 -17.94
N GLY A 372 5.62 -6.08 -17.71
CA GLY A 372 6.85 -5.80 -16.96
C GLY A 372 7.86 -4.87 -17.65
N VAL A 373 8.97 -4.62 -16.96
CA VAL A 373 10.13 -3.91 -17.55
C VAL A 373 10.82 -4.79 -18.61
N ALA A 374 11.01 -6.07 -18.30
CA ALA A 374 11.59 -7.05 -19.20
C ALA A 374 10.67 -7.30 -20.40
N ASN A 375 11.17 -7.09 -21.62
CA ASN A 375 10.36 -7.13 -22.83
C ASN A 375 10.17 -8.55 -23.41
N GLY A 376 10.84 -9.56 -22.85
CA GLY A 376 10.77 -10.95 -23.32
C GLY A 376 11.44 -11.21 -24.67
N LEU A 377 12.25 -10.26 -25.16
CA LEU A 377 12.97 -10.31 -26.42
C LEU A 377 14.48 -10.29 -26.15
N PRO A 378 15.14 -11.46 -26.12
CA PRO A 378 16.57 -11.54 -25.84
C PRO A 378 17.41 -10.64 -26.75
N GLY A 379 18.22 -9.75 -26.15
CA GLY A 379 19.19 -8.98 -26.91
C GLY A 379 19.45 -7.58 -26.37
N ALA A 380 19.58 -6.61 -27.27
CA ALA A 380 19.77 -5.23 -26.88
C ALA A 380 18.48 -4.68 -26.26
N PRO A 381 18.57 -3.75 -25.27
CA PRO A 381 17.40 -3.24 -24.56
C PRO A 381 16.40 -2.63 -25.54
N ASN A 382 15.14 -3.01 -25.40
CA ASN A 382 14.01 -2.50 -26.17
C ASN A 382 12.76 -2.41 -25.29
N GLY A 383 11.63 -1.88 -25.78
CA GLY A 383 10.47 -1.66 -24.91
C GLY A 383 10.84 -0.76 -23.73
N ARG A 384 10.36 -1.11 -22.54
CA ARG A 384 10.63 -0.41 -21.28
C ARG A 384 12.07 -0.57 -20.78
N GLU A 385 12.75 -1.65 -21.17
CA GLU A 385 14.18 -1.84 -20.88
C GLU A 385 15.03 -0.71 -21.46
N SER A 386 14.60 -0.07 -22.56
CA SER A 386 15.31 1.07 -23.14
C SER A 386 15.39 2.28 -22.20
N GLU A 387 14.34 2.55 -21.42
CA GLU A 387 14.37 3.60 -20.40
C GLU A 387 15.23 3.16 -19.21
N LEU A 388 15.05 1.93 -18.72
CA LEU A 388 15.82 1.44 -17.59
C LEU A 388 17.33 1.36 -17.92
N ALA A 389 17.71 0.93 -19.11
CA ALA A 389 19.10 0.90 -19.55
C ALA A 389 19.76 2.29 -19.49
N ARG A 390 19.00 3.36 -19.81
CA ARG A 390 19.48 4.75 -19.67
C ARG A 390 19.67 5.12 -18.20
N VAL A 391 18.75 4.74 -17.31
CA VAL A 391 18.86 4.97 -15.87
C VAL A 391 20.08 4.25 -15.29
N LEU A 392 20.22 2.94 -15.55
CA LEU A 392 21.34 2.12 -15.08
C LEU A 392 22.69 2.65 -15.60
N GLN A 393 22.73 3.10 -16.85
CA GLN A 393 23.92 3.72 -17.43
C GLN A 393 24.29 5.03 -16.75
N GLU A 394 23.32 5.88 -16.42
CA GLU A 394 23.61 7.13 -15.71
C GLU A 394 24.03 6.89 -14.25
N ILE A 395 23.46 5.89 -13.57
CA ILE A 395 23.89 5.45 -12.24
C ILE A 395 25.38 5.03 -12.27
N SER A 396 25.76 4.18 -13.22
CA SER A 396 27.15 3.72 -13.38
C SER A 396 28.10 4.87 -13.76
N ARG A 397 27.73 5.71 -14.74
CA ARG A 397 28.54 6.87 -15.17
C ARG A 397 28.81 7.86 -14.04
N ARG A 398 27.83 8.06 -13.16
CA ARG A 398 27.93 8.95 -12.00
C ARG A 398 28.53 8.27 -10.79
N GLN A 399 28.93 7.00 -10.93
CA GLN A 399 29.57 6.19 -9.89
C GLN A 399 28.73 6.11 -8.62
N VAL A 400 27.40 6.02 -8.78
CA VAL A 400 26.48 5.84 -7.65
C VAL A 400 26.65 4.43 -7.12
N ARG A 401 27.07 4.31 -5.86
CA ARG A 401 27.33 3.02 -5.20
C ARG A 401 26.21 2.61 -4.25
N ASN A 402 26.23 1.32 -3.91
CA ASN A 402 25.40 0.71 -2.86
C ASN A 402 23.91 0.83 -3.18
N VAL A 403 23.56 0.54 -4.44
CA VAL A 403 22.19 0.54 -4.94
C VAL A 403 21.63 -0.89 -4.89
N VAL A 404 20.45 -1.03 -4.30
CA VAL A 404 19.70 -2.30 -4.22
C VAL A 404 18.26 -2.02 -4.65
N TRP A 405 17.66 -2.95 -5.38
CA TRP A 405 16.27 -2.89 -5.80
C TRP A 405 15.42 -3.84 -4.94
N LEU A 406 14.29 -3.34 -4.44
CA LEU A 406 13.28 -4.14 -3.75
C LEU A 406 11.99 -4.07 -4.56
N THR A 407 11.39 -5.21 -4.83
CA THR A 407 10.27 -5.39 -5.79
C THR A 407 9.21 -6.34 -5.24
N ALA A 408 7.99 -6.21 -5.77
CA ALA A 408 6.85 -7.11 -5.56
C ALA A 408 6.22 -7.46 -6.93
N ASP A 409 4.89 -7.33 -7.12
CA ASP A 409 4.10 -7.64 -8.33
C ASP A 409 4.03 -9.14 -8.67
N VAL A 410 5.18 -9.81 -8.72
CA VAL A 410 5.21 -11.25 -8.93
C VAL A 410 5.03 -11.99 -7.61
N HIS A 411 4.10 -12.94 -7.60
CA HIS A 411 3.63 -13.58 -6.37
C HIS A 411 4.50 -14.75 -5.92
N TYR A 412 5.79 -14.47 -5.76
CA TYR A 412 6.78 -15.36 -5.18
C TYR A 412 7.94 -14.55 -4.60
N SER A 413 8.83 -15.22 -3.86
CA SER A 413 10.05 -14.58 -3.37
C SER A 413 11.28 -15.05 -4.13
N ALA A 414 12.17 -14.12 -4.48
CA ALA A 414 13.40 -14.42 -5.22
C ALA A 414 14.54 -13.45 -4.90
N ALA A 415 15.77 -13.91 -5.11
CA ALA A 415 16.95 -13.06 -5.10
C ALA A 415 17.64 -13.14 -6.47
N ILE A 416 17.79 -12.00 -7.14
CA ILE A 416 18.27 -11.94 -8.52
C ILE A 416 19.50 -11.03 -8.58
N ASN A 417 20.60 -11.57 -9.11
CA ASN A 417 21.83 -10.82 -9.35
C ASN A 417 21.93 -10.42 -10.81
N TYR A 418 22.21 -9.16 -11.07
CA TYR A 418 22.37 -8.61 -12.42
C TYR A 418 23.83 -8.27 -12.67
N SER A 419 24.40 -8.80 -13.76
CA SER A 419 25.83 -8.70 -14.05
C SER A 419 26.09 -8.35 -15.51
N PRO A 420 26.85 -7.27 -15.78
CA PRO A 420 27.31 -6.95 -17.13
C PRO A 420 28.14 -8.05 -17.79
N GLN A 421 28.72 -8.98 -17.01
CA GLN A 421 29.51 -10.09 -17.54
C GLN A 421 28.64 -11.18 -18.19
N ARG A 422 27.34 -11.22 -17.88
CA ARG A 422 26.36 -12.16 -18.44
C ARG A 422 25.31 -11.47 -19.32
N ALA A 423 25.32 -10.15 -19.39
CA ALA A 423 24.29 -9.34 -20.00
C ALA A 423 24.54 -9.07 -21.49
N ALA A 424 23.47 -8.89 -22.26
CA ALA A 424 23.56 -8.38 -23.62
C ALA A 424 23.86 -6.87 -23.64
N PHE A 425 23.31 -6.11 -22.70
CA PHE A 425 23.67 -4.71 -22.44
C PHE A 425 24.68 -4.62 -21.31
N THR A 426 25.83 -3.98 -21.52
CA THR A 426 26.92 -3.97 -20.51
C THR A 426 27.16 -2.62 -19.85
N GLY A 427 26.36 -1.62 -20.18
CA GLY A 427 26.54 -0.24 -19.73
C GLY A 427 26.01 0.04 -18.31
N PHE A 428 26.19 -0.87 -17.35
CA PHE A 428 25.73 -0.73 -15.97
C PHE A 428 26.71 -1.39 -14.98
N ASP A 429 26.55 -1.15 -13.68
CA ASP A 429 27.34 -1.82 -12.63
C ASP A 429 26.56 -3.00 -12.04
N GLU A 430 27.23 -4.06 -11.60
CA GLU A 430 26.57 -5.21 -10.97
C GLU A 430 25.71 -4.79 -9.76
N PHE A 431 24.46 -5.27 -9.69
CA PHE A 431 23.51 -4.97 -8.61
C PHE A 431 22.65 -6.17 -8.23
N TRP A 432 21.93 -6.03 -7.13
CA TRP A 432 20.96 -7.01 -6.63
C TRP A 432 19.56 -6.45 -6.63
N GLU A 433 18.62 -7.31 -7.02
CA GLU A 433 17.18 -7.17 -6.83
C GLU A 433 16.71 -8.26 -5.88
N PHE A 434 15.85 -7.88 -4.94
CA PHE A 434 15.18 -8.81 -4.06
C PHE A 434 13.67 -8.65 -4.23
N VAL A 435 13.03 -9.75 -4.60
CA VAL A 435 11.59 -9.84 -4.86
C VAL A 435 10.93 -10.46 -3.64
N SER A 436 9.86 -9.85 -3.15
CA SER A 436 9.05 -10.43 -2.08
C SER A 436 7.58 -10.15 -2.24
N GLY A 437 6.82 -11.24 -2.33
CA GLY A 437 5.37 -11.29 -2.34
C GLY A 437 4.90 -12.75 -2.46
N PRO A 438 3.59 -12.99 -2.42
CA PRO A 438 2.55 -12.07 -1.99
C PRO A 438 2.40 -12.08 -0.46
N LEU A 439 1.73 -11.07 0.11
CA LEU A 439 1.37 -11.04 1.53
C LEU A 439 0.11 -11.86 1.83
N ASN A 440 -0.95 -11.66 1.04
CA ASN A 440 -2.19 -12.42 1.18
C ASN A 440 -2.93 -12.51 -0.17
N ALA A 441 -2.19 -12.73 -1.24
CA ALA A 441 -2.72 -12.92 -2.59
C ALA A 441 -2.35 -14.31 -3.11
N GLY A 442 -2.86 -14.68 -4.29
CA GLY A 442 -2.66 -16.03 -4.82
C GLY A 442 -1.24 -16.20 -5.33
N ALA A 443 -0.45 -17.10 -4.75
CA ALA A 443 0.94 -17.28 -5.17
C ALA A 443 1.07 -18.04 -6.52
N PHE A 444 2.06 -17.70 -7.33
CA PHE A 444 2.37 -18.33 -8.62
C PHE A 444 3.80 -18.07 -9.07
N GLY A 445 4.22 -18.67 -10.19
CA GLY A 445 5.56 -18.51 -10.77
C GLY A 445 6.48 -19.73 -10.56
N PRO A 446 7.80 -19.57 -10.72
CA PRO A 446 8.47 -18.33 -11.12
C PRO A 446 8.32 -18.07 -12.62
N ASN A 447 8.35 -16.79 -12.98
CA ASN A 447 8.38 -16.38 -14.39
C ASN A 447 9.80 -16.50 -14.95
N GLU A 448 9.90 -16.50 -16.27
CA GLU A 448 11.19 -16.52 -16.97
C GLU A 448 11.93 -15.19 -16.83
N LEU A 449 13.27 -15.25 -16.92
CA LEU A 449 14.14 -14.08 -16.87
C LEU A 449 14.57 -13.64 -18.28
N ASP A 450 14.57 -12.35 -18.53
CA ASP A 450 15.09 -11.76 -19.77
C ASP A 450 16.63 -11.55 -19.67
N PRO A 451 17.43 -12.03 -20.64
CA PRO A 451 18.88 -11.95 -20.56
C PRO A 451 19.47 -10.55 -20.80
N THR A 452 18.66 -9.53 -21.12
CA THR A 452 19.12 -8.18 -21.47
C THR A 452 20.10 -7.59 -20.46
N PHE A 453 19.79 -7.72 -19.16
CA PHE A 453 20.63 -7.25 -18.04
C PHE A 453 21.38 -8.39 -17.32
N GLY A 454 21.48 -9.57 -17.93
CA GLY A 454 22.22 -10.71 -17.39
C GLY A 454 21.77 -11.18 -15.99
N PRO A 455 20.46 -11.28 -15.71
CA PRO A 455 19.98 -11.75 -14.41
C PRO A 455 20.37 -13.21 -14.16
N GLU A 456 20.63 -13.53 -12.90
CA GLU A 456 20.79 -14.89 -12.40
C GLU A 456 20.00 -15.02 -11.11
N MET A 457 19.03 -15.94 -11.10
CA MET A 457 18.17 -16.21 -9.95
C MET A 457 18.95 -17.07 -8.93
N ALA A 458 19.50 -16.42 -7.90
CA ALA A 458 20.27 -17.06 -6.85
C ALA A 458 19.39 -17.80 -5.84
N PHE A 459 18.11 -17.42 -5.74
CA PHE A 459 17.11 -18.05 -4.89
C PHE A 459 15.71 -17.81 -5.47
N VAL A 460 14.82 -18.78 -5.25
CA VAL A 460 13.39 -18.70 -5.54
C VAL A 460 12.57 -19.58 -4.60
N SER A 461 11.45 -19.05 -4.13
CA SER A 461 10.41 -19.77 -3.39
C SER A 461 9.06 -19.45 -4.04
N ALA A 462 8.55 -20.40 -4.84
CA ALA A 462 7.32 -20.27 -5.62
C ALA A 462 6.54 -21.59 -5.61
N PRO A 463 5.21 -21.56 -5.70
CA PRO A 463 4.39 -22.77 -5.78
C PRO A 463 4.49 -23.42 -7.16
N ALA A 464 4.17 -24.71 -7.24
CA ALA A 464 4.15 -25.45 -8.51
C ALA A 464 2.91 -25.19 -9.39
N ARG A 465 1.94 -24.41 -8.89
CA ARG A 465 0.67 -24.12 -9.57
C ARG A 465 0.32 -22.64 -9.45
N GLN A 466 -0.48 -22.14 -10.38
CA GLN A 466 -1.03 -20.78 -10.28
C GLN A 466 -2.09 -20.66 -9.19
N GLY A 467 -2.20 -19.47 -8.59
CA GLY A 467 -3.23 -19.14 -7.60
C GLY A 467 -3.18 -20.03 -6.36
N ALA A 468 -1.99 -20.35 -5.86
CA ALA A 468 -1.85 -21.07 -4.59
C ALA A 468 -2.41 -20.22 -3.44
N SER A 469 -3.24 -20.84 -2.61
CA SER A 469 -3.85 -20.21 -1.45
C SER A 469 -2.79 -19.86 -0.40
N PRO A 470 -3.00 -18.83 0.44
CA PRO A 470 -2.15 -18.61 1.60
C PRO A 470 -1.99 -19.85 2.50
N MET A 471 -2.99 -20.75 2.53
CA MET A 471 -2.92 -22.02 3.27
C MET A 471 -1.91 -23.06 2.71
N GLU A 472 -1.30 -22.79 1.55
CA GLU A 472 -0.25 -23.62 0.96
C GLU A 472 1.17 -23.14 1.30
N GLY A 473 1.31 -21.99 1.98
CA GLY A 473 2.58 -21.60 2.59
C GLY A 473 3.54 -20.80 1.71
N PHE A 474 3.06 -20.21 0.62
CA PHE A 474 3.86 -19.40 -0.30
C PHE A 474 3.57 -17.90 -0.16
N GLN A 475 3.24 -17.43 1.04
CA GLN A 475 3.23 -16.00 1.33
C GLN A 475 4.58 -15.60 1.91
N HIS A 476 5.08 -14.43 1.53
CA HIS A 476 6.44 -14.01 1.84
C HIS A 476 6.51 -12.54 2.25
N PHE A 477 7.54 -12.22 3.01
CA PHE A 477 8.00 -10.85 3.20
C PHE A 477 9.52 -10.84 3.29
N GLY A 478 10.12 -9.75 2.83
CA GLY A 478 11.54 -9.52 2.94
C GLY A 478 11.88 -8.75 4.22
N GLU A 479 13.05 -9.02 4.80
CA GLU A 479 13.63 -8.28 5.90
C GLU A 479 15.00 -7.75 5.50
N VAL A 480 15.24 -6.46 5.73
CA VAL A 480 16.53 -5.82 5.55
C VAL A 480 17.03 -5.34 6.90
N THR A 481 18.28 -5.67 7.21
CA THR A 481 19.00 -5.12 8.37
C THR A 481 20.27 -4.41 7.90
N ILE A 482 20.55 -3.24 8.45
CA ILE A 482 21.80 -2.52 8.22
C ILE A 482 22.47 -2.33 9.58
N ASP A 483 23.66 -2.91 9.73
CA ASP A 483 24.45 -2.80 10.96
C ASP A 483 25.01 -1.37 11.09
N GLY A 484 24.75 -0.72 12.23
CA GLY A 484 25.08 0.69 12.43
C GLY A 484 26.58 0.98 12.42
N ALA A 485 27.38 0.03 12.93
CA ALA A 485 28.82 0.17 13.07
C ALA A 485 29.54 -0.04 11.72
N THR A 486 29.25 -1.13 11.04
CA THR A 486 29.92 -1.58 9.81
C THR A 486 29.25 -1.07 8.54
N GLY A 487 27.95 -0.75 8.60
CA GLY A 487 27.14 -0.41 7.44
C GLY A 487 26.85 -1.61 6.53
N ARG A 488 27.08 -2.86 6.96
CA ARG A 488 26.74 -4.05 6.17
C ARG A 488 25.22 -4.20 6.10
N LEU A 489 24.70 -4.41 4.90
CA LEU A 489 23.27 -4.65 4.66
C LEU A 489 23.04 -6.15 4.49
N THR A 490 22.18 -6.74 5.30
CA THR A 490 21.73 -8.13 5.17
C THR A 490 20.28 -8.18 4.77
N VAL A 491 19.99 -8.97 3.74
CA VAL A 491 18.64 -9.26 3.28
C VAL A 491 18.29 -10.69 3.65
N ASP A 492 17.14 -10.89 4.27
CA ASP A 492 16.51 -12.18 4.54
C ASP A 492 15.19 -12.26 3.79
N LEU A 493 15.00 -13.31 3.00
CA LEU A 493 13.71 -13.62 2.36
C LEU A 493 12.96 -14.60 3.25
N ARG A 494 11.82 -14.19 3.79
CA ARG A 494 11.10 -14.93 4.84
C ARG A 494 9.78 -15.50 4.34
N ASP A 495 9.42 -16.65 4.89
CA ASP A 495 8.07 -17.20 4.75
C ASP A 495 7.05 -16.46 5.65
N GLN A 496 5.79 -16.82 5.51
CA GLN A 496 4.68 -16.26 6.27
C GLN A 496 4.76 -16.49 7.80
N GLN A 497 5.63 -17.39 8.26
CA GLN A 497 5.92 -17.63 9.68
C GLN A 497 7.10 -16.77 10.18
N GLY A 498 7.77 -16.03 9.29
CA GLY A 498 8.96 -15.23 9.60
C GLY A 498 10.25 -16.04 9.58
N THR A 499 10.25 -17.29 9.11
CA THR A 499 11.46 -18.10 8.95
C THR A 499 12.27 -17.58 7.77
N SER A 500 13.57 -17.34 7.95
CA SER A 500 14.45 -16.99 6.83
C SER A 500 14.68 -18.22 5.96
N LEU A 501 14.23 -18.15 4.71
CA LEU A 501 14.43 -19.18 3.68
C LEU A 501 15.78 -19.00 2.98
N TRP A 502 16.25 -17.76 2.90
CA TRP A 502 17.49 -17.38 2.25
C TRP A 502 18.01 -16.05 2.78
N SER A 503 19.34 -15.88 2.81
CA SER A 503 19.96 -14.66 3.30
C SER A 503 21.20 -14.26 2.49
N LYS A 504 21.42 -12.95 2.36
CA LYS A 504 22.60 -12.36 1.71
C LYS A 504 23.04 -11.10 2.42
N THR A 505 24.31 -11.06 2.80
CA THR A 505 24.96 -9.83 3.26
C THR A 505 25.77 -9.18 2.14
N LEU A 506 25.61 -7.88 2.00
CA LEU A 506 26.32 -7.00 1.07
C LEU A 506 27.20 -6.03 1.87
N ASP A 507 28.46 -5.91 1.48
CA ASP A 507 29.40 -4.96 2.06
C ASP A 507 29.29 -3.60 1.34
N PRO A 508 29.26 -2.47 2.07
CA PRO A 508 29.21 -1.15 1.45
C PRO A 508 30.53 -0.84 0.72
N ARG A 509 30.43 -0.26 -0.47
CA ARG A 509 31.55 0.09 -1.36
C ARG A 509 31.93 1.57 -1.33
#